data_AF-A0A1I3UVJ1-F1
#
_entry.id   AF-A0A1I3UVJ1-F1
#
_cell.length_a   1.000
_cell.length_b   1.000
_cell.length_c   1.000
_cell.angle_alpha   90.00
_cell.angle_beta   90.00
_cell.angle_gamma   90.00
#
_symmetry.space_group_name_H-M   'P 1'
#
loop_
_entity.id
_entity.type
_entity.pdbx_description
1 polymer ?
#
loop_
_entity_poly.entity_id
_entity_poly.type
_entity_poly.pdbx_seq_one_letter_code
_entity_poly.pdbx_strand_id
1 'polypeptide(L)'
;MDNKKLESSLDYGLIEPLTIHERSKVPEALTEGCTEQEYDLYFRLKRESPDLLAWSKSCIQLYEKQLQDLDQTNLEDIDKYQILKGWLHVFQVTLENWVKACEGKQEERKNNECD
;
A
#
# COMPACT_ATOMS: atom_id res chain seq x y z
N MET A 1 18.64 -7.88 54.70
CA MET A 1 17.47 -8.31 53.92
C MET A 1 16.91 -7.09 53.20
N ASP A 2 17.66 -6.49 52.28
CA ASP A 2 17.94 -6.97 50.92
C ASP A 2 16.66 -7.08 50.07
N ASN A 3 16.36 -6.02 49.32
CA ASN A 3 16.53 -6.07 47.87
C ASN A 3 16.28 -4.69 47.25
N LYS A 4 17.38 -4.00 46.95
CA LYS A 4 17.46 -3.07 45.81
C LYS A 4 17.00 -3.83 44.57
N LYS A 5 15.88 -3.47 43.98
CA LYS A 5 15.65 -3.76 42.55
C LYS A 5 15.85 -2.46 41.79
N LEU A 6 17.12 -2.26 41.46
CA LEU A 6 17.60 -1.32 40.47
C LEU A 6 16.98 -1.74 39.14
N GLU A 7 15.86 -1.15 38.74
CA GLU A 7 15.41 -1.24 37.35
C GLU A 7 16.33 -0.34 36.53
N SER A 8 17.50 -0.92 36.21
CA SER A 8 18.41 -0.40 35.23
C SER A 8 17.65 -0.24 33.92
N SER A 9 17.40 1.02 33.55
CA SER A 9 16.92 1.39 32.22
C SER A 9 17.72 0.62 31.18
N LEU A 10 17.05 -0.23 30.41
CA LEU A 10 17.65 -0.94 29.29
C LEU A 10 17.98 0.10 28.22
N ASP A 11 19.22 0.58 28.22
CA ASP A 11 19.79 1.36 27.14
C ASP A 11 20.38 0.39 26.12
N TYR A 12 19.73 0.28 24.97
CA TYR A 12 20.14 -0.63 23.91
C TYR A 12 21.26 -0.03 23.02
N GLY A 13 21.75 1.18 23.31
CA GLY A 13 22.92 1.77 22.66
C GLY A 13 22.77 2.00 21.15
N LEU A 14 21.52 1.99 20.63
CA LEU A 14 21.23 2.10 19.21
C LEU A 14 21.17 3.57 18.75
N ILE A 15 20.90 4.51 19.65
CA ILE A 15 20.79 5.95 19.40
C ILE A 15 21.27 6.69 20.66
N GLU A 16 22.09 7.74 20.51
CA GLU A 16 22.51 8.59 21.64
C GLU A 16 21.28 9.24 22.31
N PRO A 17 21.13 9.17 23.65
CA PRO A 17 20.01 9.78 24.35
C PRO A 17 19.95 11.29 24.13
N LEU A 18 18.87 11.77 23.53
CA LEU A 18 18.59 13.20 23.41
C LEU A 18 18.28 13.77 24.80
N THR A 19 19.14 14.68 25.27
CA THR A 19 18.91 15.40 26.52
C THR A 19 17.88 16.50 26.28
N ILE A 20 16.73 16.38 26.91
CA ILE A 20 15.63 17.34 26.79
C ILE A 20 15.77 18.36 27.93
N HIS A 21 15.67 19.66 27.63
CA HIS A 21 15.72 20.72 28.65
C HIS A 21 14.63 20.57 29.72
N GLU A 22 14.92 20.91 30.98
CA GLU A 22 13.94 20.86 32.10
C GLU A 22 12.68 21.72 31.89
N ARG A 23 12.73 22.69 30.96
CA ARG A 23 11.58 23.54 30.58
C ARG A 23 10.83 23.02 29.36
N SER A 24 11.26 21.91 28.77
CA SER A 24 10.56 21.30 27.64
C SER A 24 9.24 20.74 28.15
N LYS A 25 8.15 21.34 27.67
CA LYS A 25 6.81 20.82 27.91
C LYS A 25 6.68 19.54 27.11
N VAL A 26 6.26 18.46 27.76
CA VAL A 26 5.67 17.32 27.03
C VAL A 26 4.52 17.91 26.22
N PRO A 27 4.48 17.74 24.89
CA PRO A 27 3.33 18.17 24.12
C PRO A 27 2.09 17.63 24.80
N GLU A 28 1.15 18.52 25.09
CA GLU A 28 -0.15 18.15 25.63
C GLU A 28 -0.68 17.01 24.77
N ALA A 29 -1.13 15.91 25.39
CA ALA A 29 -1.65 14.77 24.65
C ALA A 29 -2.78 15.29 23.77
N LEU A 30 -2.48 15.52 22.49
CA LEU A 30 -3.45 15.81 21.44
C LEU A 30 -4.20 14.50 21.22
N THR A 31 -5.03 14.13 22.19
CA THR A 31 -6.09 13.14 22.08
C THR A 31 -7.34 13.81 21.54
N GLU A 32 -7.19 14.67 20.54
CA GLU A 32 -8.25 14.84 19.56
C GLU A 32 -8.00 13.72 18.55
N GLY A 33 -8.82 12.66 18.65
CA GLY A 33 -8.63 11.43 17.91
C GLY A 33 -8.38 11.74 16.43
N CYS A 34 -7.23 11.27 15.93
CA CYS A 34 -6.88 11.36 14.52
C CYS A 34 -8.03 10.77 13.71
N THR A 35 -8.69 11.63 12.93
CA THR A 35 -9.81 11.20 12.09
C THR A 35 -9.28 10.24 11.03
N GLU A 36 -10.14 9.33 10.54
CA GLU A 36 -9.74 8.41 9.46
C GLU A 36 -9.21 9.17 8.23
N GLN A 37 -9.71 10.38 7.99
CA GLN A 37 -9.27 11.27 6.91
C GLN A 37 -7.84 11.79 7.14
N GLU A 38 -7.49 12.17 8.35
CA GLU A 38 -6.13 12.60 8.71
C GLU A 38 -5.15 11.44 8.64
N TYR A 39 -5.58 10.25 9.07
CA TYR A 39 -4.80 9.02 8.95
C TYR A 39 -4.54 8.67 7.47
N ASP A 40 -5.57 8.72 6.63
CA ASP A 40 -5.47 8.48 5.20
C ASP A 40 -4.59 9.49 4.50
N LEU A 41 -4.69 10.78 4.86
CA LEU A 41 -3.86 11.83 4.31
C LEU A 41 -2.40 11.65 4.72
N TYR A 42 -2.15 11.32 5.98
CA TYR A 42 -0.81 11.10 6.53
C TYR A 42 -0.11 9.92 5.82
N PHE A 43 -0.82 8.82 5.60
CA PHE A 43 -0.29 7.63 4.92
C PHE A 43 -0.52 7.64 3.39
N ARG A 44 -1.13 8.69 2.83
CA ARG A 44 -1.56 8.78 1.43
C ARG A 44 -2.35 7.55 0.95
N LEU A 45 -3.18 7.00 1.83
CA LEU A 45 -4.02 5.85 1.53
C LEU A 45 -5.13 6.30 0.58
N LYS A 46 -5.16 5.73 -0.63
CA LYS A 46 -6.33 5.82 -1.49
C LYS A 46 -7.24 4.65 -1.17
N ARG A 47 -8.35 4.94 -0.49
CA ARG A 47 -9.39 3.95 -0.15
C ARG A 47 -10.30 3.61 -1.33
N GLU A 48 -10.42 4.53 -2.29
CA GLU A 48 -11.12 4.25 -3.54
C GLU A 48 -10.21 3.41 -4.44
N SER A 49 -10.66 2.19 -4.78
CA SER A 49 -10.04 1.43 -5.84
C SER A 49 -10.21 2.21 -7.15
N PRO A 50 -9.15 2.38 -7.95
CA PRO A 50 -9.29 3.01 -9.25
C PRO A 50 -10.34 2.25 -10.06
N ASP A 51 -11.17 2.99 -10.79
CA ASP A 51 -12.12 2.40 -11.73
C ASP A 51 -11.40 1.37 -12.61
N LEU A 52 -12.04 0.22 -12.82
CA LEU A 52 -11.48 -0.93 -13.54
C LEU A 52 -10.96 -0.53 -14.92
N LEU A 53 -11.63 0.43 -15.58
CA LEU A 53 -11.19 0.99 -16.85
C LEU A 53 -9.90 1.81 -16.71
N ALA A 54 -9.82 2.68 -15.71
CA ALA A 54 -8.63 3.49 -15.44
C ALA A 54 -7.44 2.58 -15.07
N TRP A 55 -7.65 1.60 -14.20
CA TRP A 55 -6.66 0.58 -13.84
C TRP A 55 -6.13 -0.15 -15.07
N SER A 56 -7.03 -0.65 -15.92
CA SER A 56 -6.65 -1.42 -17.12
C SER A 56 -5.82 -0.57 -18.09
N LYS A 57 -6.19 0.70 -18.30
CA LYS A 57 -5.41 1.62 -19.14
C LYS A 57 -4.02 1.86 -18.56
N SER A 58 -3.90 2.04 -17.25
CA SER A 58 -2.61 2.22 -16.58
C SER A 58 -1.73 0.97 -16.70
N CYS A 59 -2.28 -0.23 -16.56
CA CYS A 59 -1.53 -1.48 -16.75
C CYS A 59 -0.94 -1.57 -18.16
N ILE A 60 -1.74 -1.27 -19.20
CA ILE A 60 -1.27 -1.32 -20.59
C ILE A 60 -0.15 -0.29 -20.83
N GLN A 61 -0.36 0.97 -20.41
CA GLN A 61 0.63 2.02 -20.59
C GLN A 61 1.95 1.73 -19.88
N LEU A 62 1.90 1.18 -18.67
CA LEU A 62 3.08 0.84 -17.90
C LEU A 62 3.78 -0.39 -18.49
N TYR A 63 3.04 -1.39 -18.97
CA TYR A 63 3.59 -2.54 -19.68
C TYR A 63 4.34 -2.14 -20.96
N GLU A 64 3.76 -1.27 -21.78
CA GLU A 64 4.40 -0.78 -23.00
C GLU A 64 5.71 -0.03 -22.71
N LYS A 65 5.72 0.82 -21.68
CA LYS A 65 6.95 1.49 -21.23
C LYS A 65 7.98 0.49 -20.71
N GLN A 66 7.55 -0.46 -19.88
CA GLN A 66 8.43 -1.48 -19.33
C GLN A 66 9.09 -2.32 -20.43
N LEU A 67 8.35 -2.67 -21.50
CA LEU A 67 8.90 -3.38 -22.65
C LEU A 67 10.01 -2.58 -23.33
N GLN A 68 9.78 -1.28 -23.56
CA GLN A 68 10.78 -0.39 -24.14
C GLN A 68 12.03 -0.29 -23.26
N ASP A 69 11.86 -0.24 -21.94
CA ASP A 69 12.96 -0.16 -20.99
C ASP A 69 13.73 -1.49 -20.88
N LEU A 70 13.03 -2.63 -20.87
CA LEU A 70 13.60 -3.98 -20.75
C LEU A 70 14.63 -4.28 -21.84
N ASP A 71 14.38 -3.84 -23.07
CA ASP A 71 15.30 -4.01 -24.19
C ASP A 71 16.60 -3.22 -24.00
N GLN A 72 16.55 -2.11 -23.26
CA GLN A 72 17.70 -1.26 -22.98
C GLN A 72 18.44 -1.66 -21.69
N THR A 73 17.92 -2.62 -20.93
CA THR A 73 18.56 -3.10 -19.70
C THR A 73 19.64 -4.15 -19.95
N ASN A 74 20.64 -4.14 -19.08
CA ASN A 74 21.67 -5.20 -18.96
C ASN A 74 21.20 -6.38 -18.10
N LEU A 75 19.89 -6.55 -17.89
CA LEU A 75 19.34 -7.69 -17.17
C LEU A 75 19.60 -8.98 -17.95
N GLU A 76 19.76 -10.09 -17.25
CA GLU A 76 19.82 -11.39 -17.91
C GLU A 76 18.44 -11.80 -18.44
N ASP A 77 18.43 -12.65 -19.46
CA ASP A 77 17.19 -13.13 -20.10
C ASP A 77 16.23 -13.75 -19.09
N ILE A 78 16.76 -14.41 -18.06
CA ILE A 78 15.95 -15.00 -16.99
C ILE A 78 15.24 -13.93 -16.16
N ASP A 79 15.88 -12.81 -15.86
CA ASP A 79 15.29 -11.71 -15.09
C ASP A 79 14.22 -10.99 -15.92
N LYS A 80 14.52 -10.75 -17.21
CA LYS A 80 13.55 -10.21 -18.17
C LYS A 80 12.32 -11.11 -18.27
N TYR A 81 12.52 -12.42 -18.35
CA TYR A 81 11.44 -13.40 -18.34
C TYR A 81 10.58 -13.34 -17.07
N GLN A 82 11.19 -13.24 -15.88
CA GLN A 82 10.42 -13.14 -14.63
C GLN A 82 9.59 -11.85 -14.57
N ILE A 83 10.11 -10.73 -15.06
CA ILE A 83 9.36 -9.47 -15.15
C ILE A 83 8.14 -9.63 -16.07
N LEU A 84 8.33 -10.19 -17.26
CA LEU A 84 7.23 -10.45 -18.20
C LEU A 84 6.19 -11.43 -17.63
N LYS A 85 6.63 -12.44 -16.89
CA LYS A 85 5.75 -13.37 -16.19
C LYS A 85 4.93 -12.66 -15.10
N GLY A 86 5.52 -11.71 -14.38
CA GLY A 86 4.81 -10.85 -13.44
C GLY A 86 3.69 -10.05 -14.12
N TRP A 87 3.95 -9.51 -15.30
CA TRP A 87 2.93 -8.81 -16.10
C TRP A 87 1.76 -9.70 -16.51
N LEU A 88 2.02 -10.94 -16.90
CA LEU A 88 0.96 -11.90 -17.20
C LEU A 88 0.01 -12.09 -16.02
N HIS A 89 0.56 -12.19 -14.80
CA HIS A 89 -0.24 -12.30 -13.59
C HIS A 89 -1.10 -11.05 -13.34
N VAL A 90 -0.52 -9.85 -13.53
CA VAL A 90 -1.27 -8.58 -13.40
C VAL A 90 -2.44 -8.53 -14.38
N PHE A 91 -2.24 -8.95 -15.64
CA PHE A 91 -3.31 -9.00 -16.63
C PHE A 91 -4.38 -10.03 -16.29
N GLN A 92 -3.99 -11.21 -15.81
CA GLN A 92 -4.93 -12.23 -15.37
C GLN A 92 -5.84 -11.69 -14.25
N VAL A 93 -5.27 -11.13 -13.18
CA VAL A 93 -6.05 -10.57 -12.06
C VAL A 93 -6.96 -9.45 -12.53
N THR A 94 -6.48 -8.61 -13.45
CA THR A 94 -7.30 -7.52 -14.03
C THR A 94 -8.51 -8.07 -14.79
N LEU A 95 -8.33 -9.11 -15.60
CA LEU A 95 -9.41 -9.78 -16.33
C LEU A 95 -10.41 -10.47 -15.39
N GLU A 96 -9.92 -11.18 -14.36
CA GLU A 96 -10.77 -11.81 -13.34
C GLU A 96 -11.67 -10.77 -12.64
N ASN A 97 -11.13 -9.58 -12.34
CA ASN A 97 -11.91 -8.50 -11.74
C ASN A 97 -12.95 -7.92 -12.71
N TRP A 98 -12.65 -7.84 -14.01
CA TRP A 98 -13.64 -7.48 -15.03
C TRP A 98 -14.78 -8.50 -15.13
N VAL A 99 -14.47 -9.79 -15.08
CA VAL A 99 -15.48 -10.86 -15.10
C VAL A 99 -16.44 -10.69 -13.92
N LYS A 100 -15.91 -10.55 -12.70
CA LYS A 100 -16.73 -10.31 -11.49
C LYS A 100 -17.60 -9.07 -11.60
N ALA A 101 -17.04 -7.97 -12.11
CA ALA A 101 -17.80 -6.72 -12.28
C ALA A 101 -18.93 -6.85 -13.32
N CYS A 102 -18.73 -7.65 -14.37
CA CYS A 102 -19.75 -7.94 -15.37
C CYS A 102 -20.85 -8.87 -14.83
N GLU A 103 -20.47 -9.89 -14.06
CA GLU A 103 -21.42 -10.83 -13.42
C GLU A 103 -22.32 -10.11 -12.41
N GLY A 104 -21.76 -9.28 -11.53
CA GLY A 104 -22.54 -8.50 -10.57
C GLY A 104 -23.57 -7.57 -11.24
N LYS A 105 -23.19 -6.92 -12.35
CA LYS A 105 -24.12 -6.08 -13.13
C LYS A 105 -25.24 -6.87 -13.81
N GLN A 106 -25.02 -8.14 -14.14
CA GLN A 106 -26.07 -8.99 -14.71
C GLN A 106 -27.08 -9.43 -13.64
N GLU A 107 -26.63 -9.71 -12.42
CA GLU A 107 -27.50 -10.06 -11.30
C GLU A 107 -28.38 -8.88 -10.87
N GLU A 108 -27.81 -7.67 -10.79
CA GLU A 108 -28.57 -6.44 -10.50
C GLU A 108 -29.68 -6.18 -11.54
N ARG A 109 -29.42 -6.42 -12.82
CA ARG A 109 -30.42 -6.26 -13.89
C ARG A 109 -31.56 -7.26 -13.78
N LYS A 110 -31.26 -8.53 -13.45
CA LYS A 110 -32.29 -9.56 -13.26
C LYS A 110 -33.19 -9.27 -12.06
N ASN A 111 -32.62 -8.71 -10.99
CA ASN A 111 -33.38 -8.36 -9.79
C ASN A 111 -34.31 -7.16 -10.04
N ASN A 112 -33.88 -6.18 -10.83
CA ASN A 112 -34.68 -4.99 -11.17
C ASN A 112 -35.76 -5.25 -12.24
N GLU A 113 -35.75 -6.39 -12.93
CA GLU A 113 -36.80 -6.80 -13.89
C GLU A 113 -37.92 -7.62 -13.22
N CYS A 114 -37.76 -8.00 -11.94
CA CYS A 114 -38.74 -8.75 -11.16
C CYS A 114 -39.57 -7.91 -10.16
N ASP A 115 -39.30 -6.60 -10.08
CA ASP A 115 -40.10 -5.60 -9.34
C ASP A 115 -40.98 -4.76 -10.30
#